data_AF-A0A7W7Q1C0-F1
#
_entry.id   AF-A0A7W7Q1C0-F1
#
_cell.length_a   1.000
_cell.length_b   1.000
_cell.length_c   1.000
_cell.angle_alpha   90.00
_cell.angle_beta   90.00
_cell.angle_gamma   90.00
#
_symmetry.space_group_name_H-M   'P 1'
#
loop_
_entity.id
_entity.type
_entity.pdbx_description
1 polymer ?
#
loop_
_entity_poly.entity_id
_entity_poly.type
_entity_poly.pdbx_seq_one_letter_code
_entity_poly.pdbx_strand_id
1 'polypeptide(L)'
;MGYQERRVELIAKRAAPHLEAGEQIQTGFVAQSGSGIFNVRVWTFVVTDRAILVVGRGGAQRYRRGFLFGEPTGMYHTIELDRTYKVHRQYYAEITAADEALRDMLARGNPPESEQR
;
A
#
# COMPACT_ATOMS: atom_id res chain seq x y z
N MET A 1 16.66 6.13 -17.33
CA MET A 1 15.59 6.02 -16.32
C MET A 1 14.55 5.01 -16.80
N GLY A 2 14.54 3.82 -16.23
CA GLY A 2 13.63 2.74 -16.56
C GLY A 2 12.21 2.99 -16.06
N TYR A 3 11.26 2.22 -16.57
CA TYR A 3 9.84 2.32 -16.17
C TYR A 3 9.62 2.05 -14.67
N GLN A 4 10.41 1.14 -14.08
CA GLN A 4 10.35 0.81 -12.66
C GLN A 4 10.84 1.95 -11.76
N GLU A 5 11.95 2.60 -12.11
CA GLU A 5 12.51 3.73 -11.34
C GLU A 5 11.51 4.88 -11.27
N ARG A 6 10.88 5.23 -12.41
CA ARG A 6 9.83 6.26 -12.46
C ARG A 6 8.62 5.92 -11.59
N ARG A 7 8.26 4.63 -11.51
CA ARG A 7 7.14 4.17 -10.66
C ARG A 7 7.47 4.35 -9.18
N VAL A 8 8.68 3.95 -8.77
CA VAL A 8 9.14 4.10 -7.38
C VAL A 8 9.17 5.57 -7.00
N GLU A 9 9.73 6.43 -7.86
CA GLU A 9 9.77 7.88 -7.64
C GLU A 9 8.37 8.48 -7.51
N LEU A 10 7.44 8.08 -8.37
CA LEU A 10 6.04 8.51 -8.30
C LEU A 10 5.35 8.10 -7.00
N ILE A 11 5.59 6.87 -6.53
CA ILE A 11 5.04 6.36 -5.29
C ILE A 11 5.62 7.13 -4.11
N ALA A 12 6.95 7.28 -4.06
CA ALA A 12 7.63 8.03 -3.01
C ALA A 12 7.16 9.49 -2.96
N LYS A 13 7.04 10.15 -4.12
CA LYS A 13 6.55 11.53 -4.22
C LYS A 13 5.12 11.69 -3.70
N ARG A 14 4.24 10.71 -3.96
CA ARG A 14 2.86 10.70 -3.45
C ARG A 14 2.79 10.42 -1.95
N ALA A 15 3.68 9.58 -1.45
CA ALA A 15 3.76 9.22 -0.04
C ALA A 15 4.35 10.34 0.83
N ALA A 16 5.38 11.03 0.33
CA ALA A 16 6.19 12.01 1.06
C ALA A 16 5.42 12.98 1.98
N PRO A 17 4.32 13.64 1.54
CA PRO A 17 3.59 14.57 2.40
C PRO A 17 2.79 13.88 3.54
N HIS A 18 2.73 12.56 3.56
CA HIS A 18 1.93 11.76 4.48
C HIS A 18 2.78 10.81 5.36
N LEU A 19 4.10 10.84 5.19
CA LEU A 19 5.03 10.10 6.03
C LEU A 19 5.26 10.85 7.34
N GLU A 20 5.29 10.11 8.44
CA GLU A 20 5.76 10.63 9.72
C GLU A 20 7.28 10.77 9.75
N ALA A 21 7.80 11.57 10.69
CA ALA A 21 9.24 11.72 10.87
C ALA A 21 9.91 10.36 11.14
N GLY A 22 10.88 10.02 10.29
CA GLY A 22 11.63 8.76 10.35
C GLY A 22 10.87 7.52 9.86
N GLU A 23 9.69 7.67 9.26
CA GLU A 23 8.96 6.58 8.61
C GLU A 23 9.61 6.23 7.26
N GLN A 24 9.82 4.94 7.02
CA GLN A 24 10.50 4.41 5.83
C GLN A 24 9.55 3.60 4.97
N ILE A 25 9.52 3.89 3.67
CA ILE A 25 8.77 3.13 2.70
C ILE A 25 9.48 1.80 2.45
N GLN A 26 8.77 0.69 2.62
CA GLN A 26 9.25 -0.64 2.22
C GLN A 26 8.90 -0.91 0.76
N THR A 27 7.65 -0.63 0.37
CA THR A 27 7.16 -0.88 -0.99
C THR A 27 5.88 -0.08 -1.26
N GLY A 28 5.42 -0.10 -2.51
CA GLY A 28 4.12 0.44 -2.86
C GLY A 28 3.65 0.00 -4.25
N PHE A 29 2.36 0.15 -4.48
CA PHE A 29 1.71 -0.24 -5.73
C PHE A 29 0.49 0.65 -6.02
N VAL A 30 -0.02 0.54 -7.25
CA VAL A 30 -1.20 1.29 -7.68
C VAL A 30 -2.40 0.37 -7.74
N ALA A 31 -3.50 0.83 -7.15
CA ALA A 31 -4.78 0.15 -7.15
C ALA A 31 -5.87 1.06 -7.72
N GLN A 32 -6.99 0.46 -8.11
CA GLN A 32 -8.15 1.18 -8.65
C GLN A 32 -9.40 0.81 -7.85
N SER A 33 -10.29 1.75 -7.58
CA SER A 33 -11.61 1.45 -7.00
C SER A 33 -12.75 2.06 -7.83
N GLY A 34 -13.92 1.41 -7.81
CA GLY A 34 -15.12 1.81 -8.55
C GLY A 34 -15.64 0.74 -9.52
N SER A 35 -16.89 0.92 -9.94
CA SER A 35 -17.56 0.08 -10.95
C SER A 35 -17.79 0.91 -12.24
N GLY A 36 -17.22 0.46 -13.35
CA GLY A 36 -17.40 1.08 -14.68
C GLY A 36 -16.37 2.16 -15.05
N ILE A 37 -16.36 2.53 -16.34
CA ILE A 37 -15.31 3.33 -17.00
C ILE A 37 -15.23 4.77 -16.46
N PHE A 38 -16.34 5.33 -15.98
CA PHE A 38 -16.44 6.74 -15.58
C PHE A 38 -16.11 7.04 -14.11
N ASN A 39 -16.12 6.03 -13.23
CA ASN A 39 -15.94 6.22 -11.79
C ASN A 39 -14.70 5.53 -11.23
N VAL A 40 -13.78 5.09 -12.09
CA VAL A 40 -12.50 4.49 -11.66
C VAL A 40 -11.64 5.56 -11.01
N ARG A 41 -11.35 5.38 -9.73
CA ARG A 41 -10.39 6.20 -8.99
C ARG A 41 -9.10 5.43 -8.79
N VAL A 42 -7.98 6.08 -9.04
CA VAL A 42 -6.64 5.51 -8.84
C VAL A 42 -6.14 5.88 -7.44
N TRP A 43 -5.57 4.89 -6.77
CA TRP A 43 -5.02 4.98 -5.43
C TRP A 43 -3.59 4.44 -5.43
N THR A 44 -2.75 5.02 -4.59
CA THR A 44 -1.38 4.55 -4.35
C THR A 44 -1.32 3.95 -2.96
N PHE A 45 -1.08 2.64 -2.90
CA PHE A 45 -0.79 1.93 -1.67
C PHE A 45 0.70 2.05 -1.39
N VAL A 46 1.04 2.35 -0.14
CA VAL A 46 2.41 2.46 0.34
C VAL A 46 2.48 1.70 1.65
N VAL A 47 3.34 0.70 1.71
CA VAL A 47 3.63 -0.03 2.93
C VAL A 47 4.91 0.54 3.51
N THR A 48 4.84 0.94 4.76
CA THR A 48 5.97 1.48 5.52
C THR A 48 6.33 0.55 6.67
N ASP A 49 7.38 0.89 7.40
CA ASP A 49 7.74 0.25 8.67
C ASP A 49 6.68 0.46 9.78
N ARG A 50 5.77 1.44 9.63
CA ARG A 50 4.79 1.81 10.68
C ARG A 50 3.33 1.56 10.28
N ALA A 51 2.98 1.73 9.01
CA ALA A 51 1.60 1.75 8.58
C ALA A 51 1.43 1.33 7.11
N ILE A 52 0.18 1.15 6.72
CA ILE A 52 -0.24 1.09 5.32
C ILE A 52 -0.91 2.41 5.00
N LEU A 53 -0.35 3.15 4.04
CA LEU A 53 -0.94 4.38 3.53
C LEU A 53 -1.67 4.11 2.22
N VAL A 54 -2.90 4.59 2.13
CA VAL A 54 -3.69 4.59 0.90
C VAL A 54 -3.88 6.04 0.47
N VAL A 55 -3.12 6.45 -0.54
CA VAL A 55 -3.05 7.83 -1.04
C VAL A 55 -3.94 7.98 -2.26
N GLY A 56 -4.84 8.95 -2.23
CA GLY A 56 -5.72 9.30 -3.35
C GLY A 56 -5.79 10.81 -3.56
N ARG A 57 -6.70 11.24 -4.46
CA ARG A 57 -6.87 12.67 -4.80
C ARG A 57 -7.30 13.54 -3.61
N GLY A 58 -7.99 12.96 -2.62
CA GLY A 58 -8.50 13.69 -1.45
C GLY A 58 -7.59 13.67 -0.22
N GLY A 59 -6.38 13.10 -0.33
CA GLY A 59 -5.46 12.90 0.78
C GLY A 59 -5.08 11.43 0.97
N ALA A 60 -4.50 11.12 2.13
CA ALA A 60 -4.08 9.78 2.49
C ALA A 60 -4.86 9.26 3.70
N GLN A 61 -5.24 7.98 3.64
CA GLN A 61 -5.76 7.23 4.77
C GLN A 61 -4.64 6.34 5.32
N ARG A 62 -4.55 6.23 6.64
CA ARG A 62 -3.53 5.46 7.35
C ARG A 62 -4.17 4.28 8.06
N TYR A 63 -3.66 3.08 7.79
CA TYR A 63 -4.15 1.82 8.34
C TYR A 63 -3.05 1.10 9.12
N ARG A 64 -3.46 0.30 10.11
CA ARG A 64 -2.54 -0.54 10.88
C ARG A 64 -1.90 -1.61 9.98
N ARG A 65 -0.65 -1.96 10.27
CA ARG A 65 0.14 -3.00 9.57
C ARG A 65 -0.34 -4.45 9.74
N GLY A 66 -1.49 -4.66 10.39
CA GLY A 66 -2.07 -6.00 10.59
C GLY A 66 -2.86 -6.54 9.40
N PHE A 67 -2.97 -5.78 8.31
CA PHE A 67 -3.71 -6.17 7.12
C PHE A 67 -2.81 -6.92 6.14
N LEU A 68 -3.19 -8.13 5.74
CA LEU A 68 -2.49 -8.90 4.72
C LEU A 68 -3.26 -8.80 3.39
N PHE A 69 -2.53 -8.56 2.30
CA PHE A 69 -3.05 -8.45 0.94
C PHE A 69 -3.39 -9.81 0.32
N GLY A 70 -2.80 -10.89 0.83
CA GLY A 70 -3.04 -12.25 0.34
C GLY A 70 -2.34 -12.53 -1.00
N GLU A 71 -2.56 -13.74 -1.53
CA GLU A 71 -1.92 -14.19 -2.77
C GLU A 71 -2.65 -13.63 -4.00
N PRO A 72 -1.97 -12.84 -4.86
CA PRO A 72 -2.60 -12.24 -6.01
C PRO A 72 -2.80 -13.25 -7.14
N THR A 73 -4.02 -13.34 -7.69
CA THR A 73 -4.37 -14.30 -8.76
C THR A 73 -5.10 -13.62 -9.92
N GLY A 74 -5.06 -14.23 -11.12
CA GLY A 74 -5.76 -13.72 -12.31
C GLY A 74 -5.17 -12.42 -12.91
N MET A 75 -5.99 -11.68 -13.66
CA MET A 75 -5.59 -10.40 -14.29
C MET A 75 -5.63 -9.22 -13.31
N TYR A 76 -6.56 -9.27 -12.35
CA TYR A 76 -6.73 -8.29 -11.29
C TYR A 76 -6.89 -8.99 -9.96
N HIS A 77 -6.09 -8.58 -8.98
CA HIS A 77 -6.22 -8.99 -7.59
C HIS A 77 -7.16 -8.03 -6.85
N THR A 78 -8.01 -8.56 -5.99
CA THR A 78 -8.96 -7.75 -5.22
C THR A 78 -8.51 -7.64 -3.78
N ILE A 79 -8.45 -6.41 -3.28
CA ILE A 79 -8.11 -6.09 -1.89
C ILE A 79 -9.33 -5.41 -1.26
N GLU A 80 -9.79 -5.95 -0.13
CA GLU A 80 -10.88 -5.38 0.67
C GLU A 80 -10.31 -4.73 1.93
N LEU A 81 -10.31 -3.40 1.97
CA LEU A 81 -9.79 -2.65 3.12
C LEU A 81 -10.89 -1.76 3.73
N ASP A 82 -10.99 -0.50 3.28
CA ASP A 82 -12.17 0.35 3.52
C ASP A 82 -13.19 0.27 2.37
N ARG A 83 -12.73 -0.20 1.22
CA ARG A 83 -13.49 -0.44 0.00
C ARG A 83 -12.78 -1.51 -0.82
N THR A 84 -13.44 -1.94 -1.89
CA THR A 84 -12.86 -2.86 -2.86
C THR A 84 -11.88 -2.13 -3.77
N TYR A 85 -10.63 -2.58 -3.76
CA TYR A 85 -9.58 -2.15 -4.68
C TYR A 85 -9.22 -3.29 -5.63
N LYS A 86 -8.94 -2.94 -6.88
CA LYS A 86 -8.45 -3.85 -7.92
C LYS A 86 -7.03 -3.47 -8.28
N VAL A 87 -6.13 -4.43 -8.20
CA VAL A 87 -4.71 -4.27 -8.54
C VAL A 87 -4.41 -5.08 -9.78
N HIS A 88 -3.84 -4.44 -10.80
CA HIS A 88 -3.47 -5.13 -12.03
C HIS A 88 -2.26 -6.05 -11.81
N ARG A 89 -2.19 -7.18 -12.54
CA ARG A 89 -1.10 -8.17 -12.48
C ARG A 89 0.33 -7.62 -12.55
N GLN A 90 0.52 -6.44 -13.14
CA GLN A 90 1.82 -5.78 -13.22
C GLN A 90 2.39 -5.32 -11.87
N TYR A 91 1.57 -5.36 -10.82
CA TYR A 91 1.94 -4.98 -9.44
C TYR A 91 1.98 -6.19 -8.48
N TYR A 92 1.88 -7.43 -8.99
CA TYR A 92 1.81 -8.61 -8.12
C TYR A 92 3.11 -8.84 -7.35
N ALA A 93 4.26 -8.54 -7.95
CA ALA A 93 5.54 -8.60 -7.26
C ALA A 93 5.56 -7.64 -6.05
N GLU A 94 5.02 -6.43 -6.21
CA GLU A 94 4.92 -5.44 -5.14
C GLU A 94 3.90 -5.82 -4.07
N ILE A 95 2.79 -6.50 -4.44
CA ILE A 95 1.85 -7.07 -3.46
C ILE A 95 2.53 -8.16 -2.65
N THR A 96 3.21 -9.12 -3.30
CA THR A 96 3.89 -10.20 -2.59
C THR A 96 4.96 -9.64 -1.66
N ALA A 97 5.78 -8.72 -2.13
CA ALA A 97 6.79 -8.06 -1.30
C ALA A 97 6.17 -7.28 -0.13
N ALA A 98 5.02 -6.63 -0.35
CA ALA A 98 4.27 -5.94 0.70
C ALA A 98 3.76 -6.93 1.76
N ASP A 99 3.17 -8.05 1.34
CA ASP A 99 2.64 -9.07 2.23
C ASP A 99 3.75 -9.74 3.04
N GLU A 100 4.89 -10.03 2.42
CA GLU A 100 6.08 -10.56 3.08
C GLU A 100 6.65 -9.57 4.10
N ALA A 101 6.78 -8.28 3.74
CA ALA A 101 7.26 -7.25 4.66
C ALA A 101 6.35 -7.10 5.87
N LEU A 102 5.03 -7.13 5.66
CA LEU A 102 4.05 -7.05 6.75
C LEU A 102 4.09 -8.29 7.64
N ARG A 103 4.21 -9.49 7.05
CA ARG A 103 4.38 -10.74 7.81
C ARG A 103 5.66 -10.73 8.64
N ASP A 104 6.78 -10.29 8.08
CA ASP A 104 8.05 -10.20 8.80
C ASP A 104 7.96 -9.19 9.96
N MET A 105 7.33 -8.04 9.75
CA MET A 105 7.08 -7.05 10.82
C MET A 105 6.17 -7.59 11.92
N LEU A 106 5.12 -8.34 11.56
CA LEU A 106 4.24 -8.98 12.54
C LEU A 106 4.97 -10.08 13.31
N ALA A 107 5.79 -10.88 12.63
CA ALA A 107 6.56 -11.97 13.22
C ALA A 107 7.66 -11.47 14.16
N ARG A 108 8.29 -10.33 13.87
CA ARG A 108 9.29 -9.68 14.74
C ARG A 108 8.70 -9.10 16.02
N GLY A 109 7.37 -9.08 16.15
CA GLY A 109 6.66 -8.49 17.28
C GLY A 109 6.73 -6.97 17.24
N ASN A 110 5.57 -6.31 17.34
CA ASN A 110 5.55 -4.89 17.65
C ASN A 110 6.45 -4.64 18.89
N PRO A 111 7.46 -3.74 18.87
CA PRO A 111 7.80 -3.05 20.11
C PRO A 111 6.50 -2.39 20.63
N PRO A 112 6.28 -2.41 21.95
CA PRO A 112 4.96 -2.22 22.53
C PRO A 112 4.33 -0.90 22.07
N GLU A 113 3.01 -0.95 21.81
CA GLU A 113 2.14 0.21 22.01
C GLU A 113 2.44 0.73 23.42
N SER A 114 3.30 1.74 23.54
CA SER A 114 3.35 2.56 24.73
C SER A 114 1.99 3.24 24.83
N GLU A 115 1.15 2.67 25.71
CA GLU A 115 0.04 3.28 26.43
C GLU A 115 -0.74 4.33 25.63
N GLN A 116 -1.83 3.88 24.97
CA GLN A 116 -2.98 4.76 24.82
C GLN A 116 -3.59 4.96 26.22
N ARG A 117 -3.20 6.07 26.85
CA ARG A 117 -3.89 6.69 27.98
C ARG A 117 -5.03 7.57 27.47
#